data_AF-A0A6L7YCN7-F1
#
_entry.id   AF-A0A6L7YCN7-F1
#
_cell.length_a   1.000
_cell.length_b   1.000
_cell.length_c   1.000
_cell.angle_alpha   90.00
_cell.angle_beta   90.00
_cell.angle_gamma   90.00
#
_symmetry.space_group_name_H-M   'P 1'
#
loop_
_entity.id
_entity.type
_entity.pdbx_description
1 polymer ?
#
loop_
_entity_poly.entity_id
_entity_poly.type
_entity_poly.pdbx_seq_one_letter_code
_entity_poly.pdbx_strand_id
1 'polypeptide(L)' 'MPSEQLDRLYRNPGSVRRRELVSALESRGWQLVRRARGHDIFAKAGWPEVVALPARLKGTGTIRRIVRQMQIEEASRE' A
#
# COMPACT_ATOMS: atom_id res chain seq x y z
N MET A 1 6.08 10.03 -12.16
CA MET A 1 4.60 9.95 -12.23
C MET A 1 4.15 8.67 -11.54
N PRO A 2 3.11 8.69 -10.69
CA PRO A 2 2.60 7.47 -10.08
C PRO A 2 2.05 6.51 -11.15
N SER A 3 2.42 5.24 -11.03
CA SER A 3 2.06 4.17 -11.95
C SER A 3 0.54 4.04 -12.12
N GLU A 4 0.10 3.73 -13.35
CA GLU A 4 -1.33 3.56 -13.70
C GLU A 4 -2.06 2.58 -12.76
N GLN A 5 -1.32 1.60 -12.24
CA GLN A 5 -1.82 0.65 -11.25
C GLN A 5 -2.22 1.35 -9.94
N LEU A 6 -1.40 2.24 -9.38
CA LEU A 6 -1.72 2.97 -8.15
C LEU A 6 -2.87 3.95 -8.38
N ASP A 7 -2.90 4.62 -9.52
CA ASP A 7 -3.99 5.52 -9.88
C ASP A 7 -5.34 4.79 -9.95
N ARG A 8 -5.38 3.60 -10.55
CA ARG A 8 -6.57 2.75 -10.57
C ARG A 8 -7.04 2.40 -9.16
N LEU A 9 -6.11 1.97 -8.29
CA LEU A 9 -6.40 1.61 -6.90
C LEU A 9 -6.90 2.81 -6.09
N TYR A 10 -6.33 3.99 -6.35
CA TYR A 10 -6.72 5.24 -5.68
C TYR A 10 -8.09 5.73 -6.13
N ARG A 11 -8.42 5.63 -7.43
CA ARG A 11 -9.70 6.10 -7.99
C ARG A 11 -10.87 5.20 -7.61
N ASN A 12 -10.68 3.88 -7.56
CA ASN A 12 -11.75 2.90 -7.32
C ASN A 12 -11.56 2.08 -6.02
N PRO A 13 -11.35 2.71 -4.85
CA PRO A 13 -11.02 1.99 -3.62
C PRO A 13 -12.13 1.07 -3.12
N GLY A 14 -13.40 1.30 -3.50
CA GLY A 14 -14.53 0.45 -3.12
C GLY A 14 -14.49 -0.96 -3.72
N SER A 15 -13.74 -1.15 -4.81
CA SER A 15 -13.57 -2.46 -5.46
C SER A 15 -12.22 -3.12 -5.16
N VAL A 16 -11.33 -2.42 -4.44
CA VAL A 16 -9.97 -2.90 -4.18
C VAL A 16 -10.00 -4.02 -3.14
N ARG A 17 -9.47 -5.18 -3.52
CA ARG A 17 -9.27 -6.30 -2.59
C ARG A 17 -7.94 -6.16 -1.86
N ARG A 18 -7.90 -6.71 -0.64
CA ARG A 18 -6.67 -6.76 0.17
C ARG A 18 -5.49 -7.37 -0.60
N ARG A 19 -5.73 -8.46 -1.32
CA ARG A 19 -4.70 -9.14 -2.12
C ARG A 19 -4.09 -8.22 -3.17
N GLU A 20 -4.87 -7.33 -3.78
CA GLU A 20 -4.35 -6.37 -4.77
C GLU A 20 -3.41 -5.36 -4.13
N LEU A 21 -3.71 -4.89 -2.91
CA LEU A 21 -2.81 -4.01 -2.16
C LEU A 21 -1.51 -4.73 -1.76
N VAL A 22 -1.60 -5.98 -1.31
CA VAL A 22 -0.41 -6.79 -0.99
C VAL A 22 0.46 -6.96 -2.23
N SER A 23 -0.12 -7.35 -3.37
CA SER A 23 0.64 -7.51 -4.62
C SER A 23 1.26 -6.19 -5.09
N ALA A 24 0.58 -5.05 -4.92
CA ALA A 24 1.13 -3.74 -5.26
C ALA A 24 2.30 -3.33 -4.34
N LEU A 25 2.25 -3.68 -3.05
CA LEU A 25 3.34 -3.47 -2.10
C LEU A 25 4.55 -4.33 -2.48
N GLU A 26 4.34 -5.64 -2.65
CA GLU A 26 5.40 -6.60 -2.98
C GLU A 26 6.09 -6.26 -4.30
N SER A 27 5.33 -5.87 -5.34
CA SER A 27 5.89 -5.49 -6.64
C SER A 27 6.77 -4.23 -6.57
N ARG A 28 6.62 -3.41 -5.53
CA ARG A 28 7.42 -2.21 -5.28
C ARG A 28 8.55 -2.46 -4.29
N GLY A 29 8.78 -3.70 -3.86
CA GLY A 29 9.86 -4.07 -2.94
C GLY A 29 9.52 -3.81 -1.47
N TRP A 30 8.25 -3.60 -1.14
CA TRP A 30 7.80 -3.64 0.24
C TRP A 30 7.67 -5.08 0.70
N GLN A 31 8.22 -5.39 1.88
CA GLN A 31 8.26 -6.72 2.44
C GLN A 31 7.49 -6.76 3.75
N LEU A 32 6.75 -7.85 3.97
CA LEU A 32 6.08 -8.10 5.23
C LEU A 32 7.13 -8.35 6.34
N VAL A 33 7.25 -7.41 7.27
CA VAL A 33 8.23 -7.51 8.38
C VAL A 33 7.60 -7.94 9.69
N ARG A 34 6.30 -7.68 9.88
CA ARG A 34 5.60 -8.01 11.12
C ARG A 34 4.11 -8.20 10.91
N ARG A 35 3.52 -9.17 11.62
CA ARG A 35 2.06 -9.27 11.79
C ARG A 35 1.69 -8.84 13.20
N ALA A 36 0.80 -7.85 13.34
CA ALA A 36 0.43 -7.28 14.62
C ALA A 36 -1.09 -7.09 14.72
N ARG A 37 -1.75 -7.79 15.65
CA ARG A 37 -3.18 -7.65 16.02
C ARG A 37 -4.09 -7.15 14.87
N GLY A 38 -4.23 -7.97 13.83
CA GLY A 38 -5.12 -7.66 12.70
C GLY A 38 -4.54 -6.70 11.65
N HIS A 39 -3.23 -6.44 11.65
CA HIS A 39 -2.51 -5.69 10.64
C HIS A 39 -1.26 -6.45 10.20
N ASP A 40 -0.97 -6.36 8.90
CA ASP A 40 0.30 -6.75 8.32
C ASP A 40 1.12 -5.48 8.10
N ILE A 41 2.32 -5.44 8.66
CA ILE A 41 3.24 -4.30 8.57
C ILE A 41 4.27 -4.59 7.50
N PHE A 42 4.29 -3.73 6.48
CA PHE A 42 5.22 -3.78 5.38
C PHE A 42 6.27 -2.68 5.53
N ALA A 43 7.53 -3.02 5.28
CA ALA A 43 8.63 -2.06 5.24
C ALA A 43 9.40 -2.24 3.93
N LYS A 44 10.07 -1.18 3.48
CA LYS A 44 10.89 -1.20 2.27
C LYS A 44 12.29 -0.73 2.61
N ALA A 45 13.29 -1.43 2.08
CA ALA A 45 14.68 -1.06 2.29
C ALA A 45 14.94 0.36 1.74
N GLY A 46 15.58 1.21 2.55
CA GLY A 46 15.83 2.61 2.20
C GLY A 46 14.62 3.54 2.31
N TRP A 47 13.47 3.05 2.82
CA TRP A 47 12.30 3.88 3.09
C TRP A 47 12.03 3.94 4.61
N PRO A 48 11.97 5.13 5.22
CA PRO A 48 11.86 5.26 6.68
C PRO A 48 10.46 4.90 7.21
N GLU A 49 9.43 5.03 6.39
CA GLU A 49 8.06 4.74 6.81
C GLU A 49 7.66 3.27 6.60
N VAL A 50 6.72 2.81 7.41
CA VAL A 50 6.07 1.50 7.26
C VAL A 50 4.63 1.65 6.79
N VAL A 51 4.14 0.65 6.07
CA VAL A 51 2.74 0.53 5.65
C VAL A 51 2.04 -0.49 6.54
N ALA A 52 1.04 -0.05 7.29
CA ALA A 52 0.18 -0.94 8.06
C ALA A 52 -1.08 -1.29 7.26
N LEU A 53 -1.17 -2.53 6.77
CA LEU A 53 -2.30 -3.06 6.01
C LEU A 53 -3.24 -3.87 6.93
N PRO A 54 -4.46 -3.41 7.21
CA PRO A 54 -5.40 -4.18 8.02
C PRO A 54 -5.79 -5.50 7.37
N ALA A 55 -6.07 -6.52 8.19
CA ALA A 55 -6.55 -7.83 7.76
C ALA A 55 -7.93 -7.75 7.09
N ARG A 56 -8.76 -6.76 7.49
CA ARG A 56 -10.03 -6.45 6.85
C ARG A 56 -10.01 -4.99 6.39
N LEU A 57 -10.20 -4.78 5.08
CA LEU A 57 -10.36 -3.45 4.52
C LEU A 57 -11.76 -2.94 4.89
N LYS A 58 -11.85 -2.10 5.93
CA LYS A 58 -13.09 -1.39 6.28
C LYS A 58 -12.95 0.07 5.84
N GLY A 59 -13.70 0.44 4.82
CA GLY A 59 -13.73 1.81 4.31
C GLY A 59 -12.65 2.12 3.28
N THR A 60 -12.97 3.08 2.41
CA THR A 60 -12.14 3.51 1.27
C THR A 60 -10.98 4.43 1.69
N GLY A 61 -11.10 5.10 2.84
CA GLY A 61 -10.08 6.01 3.36
C GLY A 61 -8.75 5.33 3.65
N THR A 62 -8.79 4.15 4.28
CA THR A 62 -7.57 3.38 4.58
C THR A 62 -6.86 2.93 3.30
N ILE A 63 -7.63 2.50 2.29
CA ILE A 63 -7.11 2.09 0.98
C ILE A 63 -6.42 3.28 0.31
N ARG A 64 -7.10 4.44 0.23
CA ARG A 64 -6.54 5.67 -0.33
C ARG A 64 -5.27 6.11 0.39
N ARG A 65 -5.23 5.99 1.73
CA ARG A 65 -4.04 6.34 2.52
C ARG A 65 -2.84 5.46 2.16
N ILE A 66 -3.04 4.14 2.10
CA ILE A 66 -1.99 3.19 1.75
C ILE A 66 -1.49 3.42 0.32
N VAL A 67 -2.42 3.61 -0.63
CA VAL A 67 -2.07 3.88 -2.03
C VAL A 67 -1.30 5.19 -2.18
N ARG A 68 -1.73 6.24 -1.48
CA ARG A 68 -1.05 7.55 -1.49
C ARG A 68 0.38 7.44 -0.96
N GLN A 69 0.62 6.64 0.08
CA GLN A 69 1.96 6.41 0.60
C GLN A 69 2.87 5.74 -0.42
N MET A 70 2.36 4.76 -1.18
CA MET A 70 3.08 4.14 -2.29
C MET A 70 3.38 5.14 -3.42
N GLN A 71 2.44 6.05 -3.74
CA GLN A 71 2.66 7.07 -4.75
C GLN A 71 3.73 8.10 -4.35
N ILE A 72 3.76 8.50 -3.08
CA ILE A 72 4.79 9.40 -2.54
C ILE A 72 6.18 8.75 -2.63
N GLU A 73 6.27 7.47 -2.29
CA GLU A 73 7.51 6.71 -2.43
C GLU A 73 7.97 6.65 -3.89
N GLU A 74 7.06 6.33 -4.82
CA GLU A 74 7.38 6.27 -6.25
C GLU A 74 7.87 7.62 -6.79
N ALA A 75 7.23 8.73 -6.38
CA ALA A 75 7.62 10.09 -6.76
C ALA A 75 8.93 10.57 -6.12
N SER A 76 9.37 9.96 -5.01
CA SER A 76 10.64 10.33 -4.35
C SER A 76 11.85 9.61 -4.93
N ARG A 77 11.62 8.66 -5.86
CA ARG A 77 12.66 7.91 -6.57
C ARG A 77 13.05 8.51 -7.92
N GLU A 78 12.23 9.42 -8.45
CA GLU A 78 12.46 10.18 -9.69
C GLU A 78 13.22 11.47 -9.41
#